data_AF-A0A929C5Z2-F1
#
_entry.id   AF-A0A929C5Z2-F1
#
_cell.length_a   1.000
_cell.length_b   1.000
_cell.length_c   1.000
_cell.angle_alpha   90.00
_cell.angle_beta   90.00
_cell.angle_gamma   90.00
#
_symmetry.space_group_name_H-M   'P 1'
#
loop_
_entity.id
_entity.type
_entity.pdbx_description
1 polymer ?
#
loop_
_entity_poly.entity_id
_entity_poly.type
_entity_poly.pdbx_seq_one_letter_code
_entity_poly.pdbx_strand_id
1 'polypeptide(L)'
;MEKSVKIGWILMLILGLYRIMASISLVTMQQADITAGVNLATTGIAIIFITLASYKKAQKWSWWCLLVIGIAPLLSCSILHGIDVWTAIGWIIFILAIVIPAKAILCKKSA
;
A
#
# COMPACT_ATOMS: atom_id res chain seq x y z
N MET A 1 2.41 -19.66 12.56
CA MET A 1 2.20 -18.47 11.70
C MET A 1 3.53 -18.16 11.03
N GLU A 2 3.62 -18.41 9.73
CA GLU A 2 4.88 -18.42 8.98
C GLU A 2 5.59 -17.05 9.05
N LYS A 3 6.92 -17.05 9.25
CA LYS A 3 7.75 -15.83 9.33
C LYS A 3 7.51 -14.89 8.14
N SER A 4 7.24 -15.45 6.96
CA SER A 4 6.94 -14.74 5.71
C SER A 4 5.69 -13.86 5.78
N VAL A 5 4.64 -14.30 6.51
CA VAL A 5 3.41 -13.51 6.67
C VAL A 5 3.72 -12.24 7.45
N LYS A 6 4.47 -12.34 8.56
CA LYS A 6 4.86 -11.18 9.38
C LYS A 6 5.63 -10.14 8.57
N ILE A 7 6.59 -10.59 7.77
CA ILE A 7 7.38 -9.72 6.89
C ILE A 7 6.47 -9.01 5.87
N GLY A 8 5.53 -9.72 5.25
CA GLY A 8 4.56 -9.12 4.34
C GLY A 8 3.72 -8.02 4.99
N TRP A 9 3.21 -8.23 6.20
CA TRP A 9 2.46 -7.19 6.91
C TRP A 9 3.32 -6.00 7.32
N ILE A 10 4.59 -6.21 7.69
CA ILE A 10 5.53 -5.11 7.97
C ILE A 10 5.77 -4.28 6.70
N LEU A 11 5.95 -4.92 5.55
CA LEU A 11 6.10 -4.21 4.27
C LEU A 11 4.85 -3.40 3.90
N MET A 12 3.65 -3.91 4.20
CA MET A 12 2.40 -3.15 4.02
C MET A 12 2.33 -1.91 4.93
N LEU A 13 2.82 -2.00 6.18
CA LEU A 13 2.94 -0.83 7.05
C LEU A 13 3.94 0.19 6.48
N ILE A 14 5.09 -0.28 5.99
CA ILE A 14 6.10 0.59 5.37
C ILE A 14 5.51 1.30 4.15
N LEU A 15 4.74 0.60 3.32
CA LEU A 15 4.03 1.21 2.19
C LEU A 15 3.04 2.29 2.64
N GLY A 16 2.26 2.03 3.69
CA GLY A 16 1.34 3.02 4.26
C GLY A 16 2.06 4.28 4.76
N LEU A 17 3.18 4.11 5.46
CA LEU A 17 4.02 5.23 5.93
C LEU A 17 4.65 5.99 4.76
N TYR A 18 5.17 5.27 3.77
CA TYR A 18 5.71 5.87 2.54
C TYR A 18 4.68 6.76 1.86
N ARG A 19 3.42 6.33 1.78
CA ARG A 19 2.32 7.14 1.20
C ARG A 19 2.04 8.41 2.00
N ILE A 20 2.07 8.33 3.32
CA ILE A 20 1.91 9.51 4.19
C ILE A 20 3.09 10.48 3.98
N MET A 21 4.32 9.98 3.89
CA MET A 21 5.50 10.83 3.61
C MET A 21 5.44 11.46 2.22
N ALA A 22 5.00 10.71 1.21
CA ALA A 22 4.80 11.21 -0.15
C ALA A 22 3.73 12.31 -0.18
N SER A 23 2.64 12.15 0.58
CA SER A 23 1.62 13.21 0.75
C SER A 23 2.21 14.50 1.30
N ILE A 24 2.98 14.42 2.39
CA ILE A 24 3.64 15.59 2.99
C ILE A 24 4.60 16.24 1.99
N SER A 25 5.40 15.43 1.29
CA SER A 25 6.38 15.91 0.30
C SER A 25 5.70 16.64 -0.86
N LEU A 26 4.60 16.10 -1.40
CA LEU A 26 3.86 16.72 -2.49
C LEU A 26 3.24 18.07 -2.11
N VAL A 27 2.68 18.17 -0.90
CA VAL A 27 2.08 19.43 -0.40
C VAL A 27 3.17 20.47 -0.12
N THR A 28 4.28 20.07 0.49
CA THR A 28 5.39 20.99 0.85
C THR A 28 6.16 21.49 -0.37
N MET A 29 6.28 20.70 -1.43
CA MET A 29 6.98 21.08 -2.66
C MET A 29 6.09 21.81 -3.67
N GLN A 30 4.81 22.08 -3.34
CA GLN A 30 3.81 22.69 -4.23
C GLN A 30 3.68 22.00 -5.60
N GLN A 31 4.02 20.70 -5.68
CA GLN A 31 4.05 19.95 -6.94
C GLN A 31 2.70 19.32 -7.31
N ALA A 32 1.72 19.35 -6.40
CA ALA A 32 0.38 18.84 -6.66
C ALA A 32 -0.67 19.61 -5.87
N ASP A 33 -1.91 19.56 -6.34
CA ASP A 33 -3.06 20.10 -5.63
C ASP A 33 -3.24 19.43 -4.25
N ILE A 34 -3.75 20.21 -3.30
CA ILE A 34 -4.07 19.76 -1.93
C ILE A 34 -4.90 18.47 -1.96
N THR A 35 -5.81 18.35 -2.94
CA THR A 35 -6.64 17.17 -3.17
C THR A 35 -5.82 15.89 -3.39
N ALA A 36 -4.73 15.95 -4.15
CA ALA A 36 -3.85 14.80 -4.40
C ALA A 36 -3.07 14.41 -3.13
N GLY A 37 -2.59 15.42 -2.39
CA GLY A 37 -1.95 15.22 -1.09
C GLY A 37 -2.89 14.51 -0.09
N VAL A 38 -4.12 14.99 0.07
CA VAL A 38 -5.12 14.39 0.96
C VAL A 38 -5.47 12.96 0.53
N ASN A 39 -5.59 12.69 -0.77
CA ASN A 39 -5.89 11.35 -1.28
C ASN A 39 -4.75 10.35 -0.95
N LEU A 40 -3.49 10.78 -1.04
CA LEU A 40 -2.33 9.97 -0.65
C LEU A 40 -2.27 9.71 0.87
N ALA A 41 -2.57 10.72 1.69
CA ALA A 41 -2.61 10.56 3.14
C ALA A 41 -3.73 9.59 3.56
N THR A 42 -4.94 9.78 3.03
CA THR A 42 -6.10 8.94 3.36
C THR A 42 -5.90 7.49 2.93
N THR A 43 -5.32 7.24 1.75
CA THR A 43 -4.97 5.87 1.31
C THR A 43 -3.86 5.27 2.15
N GLY A 44 -2.83 6.03 2.53
CA GLY A 44 -1.78 5.58 3.45
C GLY A 44 -2.33 5.20 4.84
N ILE A 45 -3.23 6.02 5.38
CA ILE A 45 -3.91 5.75 6.65
C ILE A 45 -4.79 4.50 6.53
N ALA A 46 -5.56 4.36 5.45
CA ALA A 46 -6.40 3.19 5.21
C ALA A 46 -5.57 1.90 5.13
N ILE A 47 -4.42 1.93 4.45
CA ILE A 47 -3.47 0.81 4.40
C ILE A 47 -3.02 0.43 5.81
N ILE A 48 -2.63 1.39 6.65
CA ILE A 48 -2.19 1.12 8.04
C ILE A 48 -3.33 0.49 8.85
N PHE A 49 -4.53 1.08 8.85
CA PHE A 49 -5.67 0.56 9.61
C PHE A 49 -6.07 -0.84 9.16
N ILE A 50 -6.17 -1.09 7.86
CA ILE A 50 -6.47 -2.42 7.32
C ILE A 50 -5.38 -3.40 7.73
N THR A 51 -4.12 -3.01 7.62
CA THR A 51 -2.95 -3.83 7.97
C THR A 51 -2.96 -4.24 9.45
N LEU A 52 -3.28 -3.31 10.36
CA LEU A 52 -3.33 -3.56 11.80
C LEU A 52 -4.58 -4.34 12.23
N ALA A 53 -5.77 -3.94 11.76
CA ALA A 53 -7.04 -4.54 12.15
C ALA A 53 -7.19 -5.98 11.61
N SER A 54 -6.65 -6.24 10.42
CA SER A 54 -6.91 -7.47 9.69
C SER A 54 -5.93 -8.59 9.97
N TYR A 55 -4.83 -8.27 10.66
CA TYR A 55 -3.76 -9.21 10.97
C TYR A 55 -4.27 -10.49 11.65
N LYS A 56 -5.40 -10.43 12.38
CA LYS A 56 -5.90 -11.53 13.23
C LYS A 56 -7.13 -12.30 12.71
N LYS A 57 -8.08 -11.68 11.99
CA LYS A 57 -9.39 -12.32 11.70
C LYS A 57 -9.83 -12.37 10.23
N ALA A 58 -9.20 -11.61 9.32
CA ALA A 58 -9.70 -11.49 7.93
C ALA A 58 -8.59 -11.40 6.87
N GLN A 59 -7.50 -12.17 7.03
CA GLN A 59 -6.27 -12.03 6.23
C GLN A 59 -6.49 -12.07 4.70
N LYS A 60 -7.38 -12.95 4.20
CA LYS A 60 -7.65 -13.07 2.75
C LYS A 60 -8.39 -11.85 2.20
N TRP A 61 -9.45 -11.41 2.87
CA TRP A 61 -10.23 -10.23 2.46
C TRP A 61 -9.40 -8.95 2.52
N SER A 62 -8.58 -8.82 3.55
CA SER A 62 -7.76 -7.64 3.73
C SER A 62 -6.60 -7.57 2.77
N TRP A 63 -6.07 -8.72 2.33
CA TRP A 63 -5.14 -8.76 1.22
C TRP A 63 -5.77 -8.21 -0.07
N TRP A 64 -7.01 -8.60 -0.39
CA TRP A 64 -7.75 -8.04 -1.54
C TRP A 64 -8.01 -6.54 -1.39
N CYS A 65 -8.41 -6.07 -0.21
CA CYS A 65 -8.59 -4.64 0.05
C CYS A 65 -7.28 -3.86 -0.11
N LEU A 66 -6.17 -4.39 0.41
CA LEU A 66 -4.84 -3.77 0.25
C LEU A 66 -4.37 -3.75 -1.20
N LEU A 67 -4.71 -4.78 -1.99
CA LEU A 67 -4.43 -4.80 -3.42
C LEU A 67 -5.16 -3.66 -4.14
N VAL A 68 -6.46 -3.50 -3.93
CA VAL A 68 -7.27 -2.47 -4.60
C VAL A 68 -6.88 -1.07 -4.12
N ILE A 69 -6.77 -0.85 -2.81
CA ILE A 69 -6.46 0.46 -2.22
C ILE A 69 -5.00 0.86 -2.48
N GLY A 70 -4.09 -0.11 -2.60
CA GLY A 70 -2.70 0.18 -2.93
C GLY A 70 -2.49 0.49 -4.41
N ILE A 71 -3.15 -0.25 -5.31
CA ILE A 71 -2.96 -0.12 -6.76
C ILE A 71 -3.66 1.10 -7.35
N ALA A 72 -4.89 1.40 -6.93
CA ALA A 72 -5.68 2.50 -7.48
C ALA A 72 -4.96 3.86 -7.44
N PRO A 73 -4.41 4.30 -6.29
CA PRO A 73 -3.66 5.56 -6.25
C PRO A 73 -2.32 5.51 -7.00
N LEU A 74 -1.64 4.35 -7.12
CA LEU A 74 -0.43 4.25 -7.95
C LEU A 74 -0.77 4.41 -9.44
N LEU A 75 -1.83 3.73 -9.88
CA LEU A 75 -2.35 3.81 -11.24
C LEU A 75 -2.77 5.25 -11.56
N SER A 76 -3.57 5.89 -10.71
CA SER A 76 -4.00 7.26 -10.93
C SER A 76 -2.82 8.23 -11.02
N CYS A 77 -1.81 8.10 -10.14
CA CYS A 77 -0.60 8.91 -10.23
C CYS A 77 0.15 8.67 -11.55
N SER A 78 0.31 7.41 -11.95
CA SER A 78 1.04 7.04 -13.18
C SER A 78 0.35 7.52 -14.45
N ILE A 79 -0.99 7.49 -14.48
CA ILE A 79 -1.79 7.92 -15.63
C ILE A 79 -1.80 9.44 -15.75
N LEU A 80 -1.94 10.16 -14.63
CA LEU A 80 -2.09 11.62 -14.63
C LEU A 80 -0.75 12.36 -14.75
N HIS A 81 0.31 11.86 -14.10
CA HIS A 81 1.59 12.57 -13.99
C HIS A 81 2.73 11.86 -14.74
N GLY A 82 2.48 10.68 -15.32
CA GLY A 82 3.51 9.82 -15.88
C GLY A 82 4.25 9.01 -14.80
N ILE A 83 5.23 8.22 -15.22
CA ILE A 83 6.08 7.45 -14.31
C ILE A 83 7.32 8.29 -13.98
N ASP A 84 7.29 8.95 -12.82
CA ASP A 84 8.44 9.61 -12.23
C ASP A 84 9.15 8.69 -11.22
N VAL A 85 10.26 9.16 -10.66
CA VAL A 85 11.08 8.38 -9.71
C VAL A 85 10.28 7.96 -8.47
N TRP A 86 9.43 8.86 -7.95
CA TRP A 86 8.60 8.56 -6.79
C TRP A 86 7.57 7.49 -7.10
N THR A 87 6.87 7.61 -8.21
CA THR A 87 5.85 6.64 -8.62
C THR A 87 6.48 5.28 -8.92
N ALA A 88 7.66 5.24 -9.55
CA ALA A 88 8.42 4.01 -9.78
C ALA A 88 8.83 3.30 -8.48
N ILE A 89 9.36 4.04 -7.50
CA ILE A 89 9.69 3.51 -6.16
C ILE A 89 8.42 2.98 -5.48
N GLY A 90 7.32 3.72 -5.56
CA GLY A 90 6.02 3.32 -5.03
C GLY A 90 5.53 1.99 -5.61
N TRP A 91 5.67 1.78 -6.93
CA TRP A 91 5.36 0.51 -7.60
C TRP A 91 6.22 -0.65 -7.10
N ILE A 92 7.54 -0.46 -6.99
CA ILE A 92 8.45 -1.51 -6.53
C ILE A 92 8.08 -1.95 -5.11
N ILE A 93 7.90 -0.98 -4.19
CA ILE A 93 7.54 -1.28 -2.80
C ILE A 93 6.17 -1.97 -2.74
N PHE A 94 5.18 -1.50 -3.51
CA PHE A 94 3.84 -2.10 -3.54
C PHE A 94 3.86 -3.55 -4.05
N ILE A 95 4.58 -3.83 -5.13
CA ILE A 95 4.69 -5.19 -5.68
C ILE A 95 5.32 -6.14 -4.65
N LEU A 96 6.41 -5.72 -4.00
CA LEU A 96 7.04 -6.53 -2.95
C LEU A 96 6.09 -6.75 -1.77
N ALA A 97 5.40 -5.68 -1.33
CA ALA A 97 4.48 -5.72 -0.21
C ALA A 97 3.25 -6.60 -0.47
N ILE A 98 2.76 -6.70 -1.72
CA ILE A 98 1.57 -7.52 -2.04
C ILE A 98 1.92 -8.97 -2.37
N VAL A 99 3.03 -9.24 -3.06
CA VAL A 99 3.41 -10.59 -3.54
C VAL A 99 3.88 -11.50 -2.39
N ILE A 100 4.68 -10.96 -1.46
CA ILE A 100 5.21 -11.74 -0.32
C ILE A 100 4.08 -12.33 0.55
N PRO A 101 3.09 -11.56 1.04
CA PRO A 101 1.99 -12.11 1.80
C PRO A 101 1.00 -12.89 0.92
N ALA A 102 0.91 -12.64 -0.40
CA ALA A 102 0.02 -13.37 -1.29
C ALA A 102 0.27 -14.88 -1.25
N LYS A 103 1.54 -15.30 -1.36
CA LYS A 103 1.90 -16.72 -1.33
C LYS A 103 1.47 -17.39 -0.03
N ALA A 104 1.66 -16.72 1.10
CA ALA A 104 1.33 -17.31 2.40
C ALA A 104 -0.17 -17.26 2.75
N ILE A 105 -0.92 -16.29 2.22
CA ILE A 105 -2.36 -16.13 2.48
C ILE A 105 -3.21 -16.93 1.48
N LEU A 106 -2.84 -16.94 0.19
CA LEU A 106 -3.62 -17.57 -0.89
C LEU A 106 -3.31 -19.06 -1.04
N CYS A 107 -2.10 -19.53 -0.70
CA CYS A 107 -1.76 -20.95 -0.75
C CYS A 107 -2.13 -21.72 0.53
N LYS A 108 -2.74 -21.06 1.53
CA LYS A 108 -3.34 -21.78 2.66
C LYS A 108 -4.48 -22.63 2.14
N LYS A 109 -4.27 -23.95 2.10
CA LYS A 109 -5.32 -24.93 1.77
C LYS A 109 -6.47 -24.69 2.76
N SER A 110 -7.66 -24.35 2.24
CA SER A 110 -8.89 -24.37 3.03
C SER A 110 -9.04 -25.80 3.54
N ALA A 111 -8.75 -26.00 4.83
CA ALA A 111 -9.09 -27.20 5.56
C ALA A 111 -10.57 -27.14 5.95
#